data_AF-A0A349MGY8-F1
#
_entry.id   AF-A0A349MGY8-F1
#
_cell.length_a   1.000
_cell.length_b   1.000
_cell.length_c   1.000
_cell.angle_alpha   90.00
_cell.angle_beta   90.00
_cell.angle_gamma   90.00
#
_symmetry.space_group_name_H-M   'P 1'
#
loop_
_entity.id
_entity.type
_entity.pdbx_description
1 polymer ?
#
loop_
_entity_poly.entity_id
_entity_poly.type
_entity_poly.pdbx_seq_one_letter_code
_entity_poly.pdbx_strand_id
1 'polypeptide(L)'
;MCDLEKRLSYYEKLQKIIQCALNVALEPLSLEEQLTHVLELVLSIPGLALLSKGAVFLVQEGTEGLKLVANRGFSDNQMRRCATVPFGYCLCGRAASSGQIVFSPHVDSSHDVTYEGMQDHGHYCIPILSGNRVLGVINTYVPSGHCREPIEEDFLLAIASTMAGIIERKKSECALKLAREDLEMAVRRQTSKGMFNPLIIQRLVDLWREQGDASVFLPNPAHVGRILEVVFQASLQRQEEVSIELSVSLILSDGIDLQTEDCNAMTLKFHTPVPFHVDALVALARSFDPVTTTLGVVPSKTNPDELEIYGAIYFNCASAHRFDAHSFNRSPSNMLTVMVRKVGCLQVYKGTDIIGGFDSGFFSEPSPPPFTDSPLAWNLLREVQTHTGYQRFGMGYWHVYRDFIDRLLLATAAKKNGGTIIWLPKVMEANAWKGAEPRFYLESGPEGAQLLETFRHMEAWSEDHREEGDWHRNELERLRLKRELMGLADLLSRLTRVDGALFLSDRLSPLTFGAMITAKPWKGRIVSWVEERVFPSVRMDVSRLGARHTSAVNFVGHCPGAIAFVISQDGPVAGLVQKDKDSIYWWPDCLGGLKDS
;
A
#
# COMPACT_ATOMS: atom_id res chain seq x y z
N MET A 1 -33.65 54.89 30.79
CA MET A 1 -32.80 54.73 29.58
C MET A 1 -31.41 54.19 29.90
N CYS A 2 -30.69 54.72 30.89
CA CYS A 2 -29.29 54.33 31.20
C CYS A 2 -29.04 52.86 31.64
N ASP A 3 -30.01 52.16 32.25
CA ASP A 3 -29.81 50.79 32.76
C ASP A 3 -30.00 49.69 31.70
N LEU A 4 -30.91 49.91 30.73
CA LEU A 4 -31.18 48.95 29.65
C LEU A 4 -30.01 48.89 28.64
N GLU A 5 -29.43 50.04 28.32
CA GLU A 5 -28.27 50.15 27.42
C GLU A 5 -27.01 49.51 28.02
N LYS A 6 -26.81 49.66 29.35
CA LYS A 6 -25.73 48.97 30.08
C LYS A 6 -25.90 47.45 30.04
N ARG A 7 -27.12 46.95 30.29
CA ARG A 7 -27.44 45.52 30.19
C ARG A 7 -27.25 44.98 28.77
N LEU A 8 -27.67 45.72 27.75
CA LEU A 8 -27.50 45.30 26.35
C LEU A 8 -26.02 45.20 25.95
N SER A 9 -25.24 46.24 26.25
CA SER A 9 -23.78 46.23 26.03
C SER A 9 -23.08 45.11 26.80
N TYR A 10 -23.60 44.73 27.96
CA TYR A 10 -23.11 43.62 28.75
C TYR A 10 -23.32 42.25 28.07
N TYR A 11 -24.54 41.99 27.59
CA TYR A 11 -24.85 40.73 26.89
C TYR A 11 -24.07 40.58 25.58
N GLU A 12 -23.84 41.66 24.84
CA GLU A 12 -23.02 41.64 23.63
C GLU A 12 -21.57 41.24 23.92
N LYS A 13 -20.98 41.77 25.01
CA LYS A 13 -19.63 41.39 25.46
C LYS A 13 -19.57 39.93 25.88
N LEU A 14 -20.58 39.45 26.61
CA LEU A 14 -20.69 38.04 27.01
C LEU A 14 -20.73 37.11 25.80
N GLN A 15 -21.57 37.41 24.80
CA GLN A 15 -21.66 36.60 23.58
C GLN A 15 -20.32 36.54 22.83
N LYS A 16 -19.63 37.68 22.70
CA LYS A 16 -18.32 37.74 22.03
C LYS A 16 -17.28 36.85 22.71
N ILE A 17 -17.29 36.80 24.04
CA ILE A 17 -16.31 36.05 24.83
C ILE A 17 -16.60 34.57 24.83
N ILE A 18 -17.89 34.20 24.95
CA ILE A 18 -18.30 32.80 24.77
C ILE A 18 -17.87 32.32 23.38
N GLN A 19 -18.09 33.14 22.33
CA GLN A 19 -17.66 32.78 20.98
C GLN A 19 -16.14 32.62 20.86
N CYS A 20 -15.34 33.54 21.43
CA CYS A 20 -13.89 33.40 21.45
C CYS A 20 -13.43 32.16 22.23
N ALA A 21 -14.04 31.89 23.39
CA ALA A 21 -13.71 30.72 24.20
C ALA A 21 -14.04 29.40 23.47
N LEU A 22 -15.16 29.35 22.76
CA LEU A 22 -15.51 28.20 21.91
C LEU A 22 -14.55 28.04 20.73
N ASN A 23 -14.05 29.14 20.14
CA ASN A 23 -13.04 29.07 19.10
C ASN A 23 -11.70 28.52 19.63
N VAL A 24 -11.27 28.96 20.82
CA VAL A 24 -10.09 28.40 21.50
C VAL A 24 -10.24 26.88 21.73
N ALA A 25 -11.45 26.42 22.03
CA ALA A 25 -11.74 24.99 22.19
C ALA A 25 -11.56 24.17 20.91
N LEU A 26 -11.59 24.81 19.74
CA LEU A 26 -11.38 24.18 18.43
C LEU A 26 -9.90 24.17 18.01
N GLU A 27 -9.04 24.94 18.67
CA GLU A 27 -7.61 25.00 18.35
C GLU A 27 -6.88 23.73 18.80
N PRO A 28 -5.81 23.31 18.08
CA PRO A 28 -5.02 22.11 18.39
C PRO A 28 -4.05 22.33 19.56
N LEU A 29 -4.55 22.88 20.67
CA LEU A 29 -3.80 23.19 21.89
C LEU A 29 -4.08 22.13 22.98
N SER A 30 -3.20 22.08 23.98
CA SER A 30 -3.43 21.33 25.21
C SER A 30 -4.55 21.96 26.05
N LEU A 31 -5.14 21.17 26.97
CA LEU A 31 -6.22 21.69 27.84
C LEU A 31 -5.73 22.85 28.72
N GLU A 32 -4.49 22.78 29.21
CA GLU A 32 -3.88 23.82 30.05
C GLU A 32 -3.71 25.13 29.27
N GLU A 33 -3.27 25.06 28.01
CA GLU A 33 -3.16 26.22 27.11
C GLU A 33 -4.53 26.82 26.78
N GLN A 34 -5.52 25.97 26.45
CA GLN A 34 -6.89 26.43 26.15
C GLN A 34 -7.51 27.16 27.34
N LEU A 35 -7.43 26.60 28.55
CA LEU A 35 -7.97 27.24 29.76
C LEU A 35 -7.20 28.51 30.12
N THR A 36 -5.90 28.58 29.82
CA THR A 36 -5.10 29.80 30.00
C THR A 36 -5.58 30.92 29.07
N HIS A 37 -5.77 30.63 27.78
CA HIS A 37 -6.31 31.60 26.82
C HIS A 37 -7.69 32.09 27.22
N VAL A 38 -8.59 31.20 27.64
CA VAL A 38 -9.92 31.60 28.09
C VAL A 38 -9.84 32.47 29.36
N LEU A 39 -8.99 32.12 30.34
CA LEU A 39 -8.79 32.93 31.54
C LEU A 39 -8.31 34.34 31.20
N GLU A 40 -7.38 34.49 30.26
CA GLU A 40 -6.90 35.80 29.82
C GLU A 40 -7.99 36.64 29.16
N LEU A 41 -8.85 36.02 28.33
CA LEU A 41 -10.00 36.69 27.74
C LEU A 41 -10.93 37.23 28.83
N VAL A 42 -11.21 36.45 29.88
CA VAL A 42 -12.08 36.84 31.00
C VAL A 42 -11.49 38.01 31.79
N LEU A 43 -10.19 37.98 32.05
CA LEU A 43 -9.51 39.04 32.80
C LEU A 43 -9.29 40.33 32.00
N SER A 44 -9.44 40.27 30.68
CA SER A 44 -9.25 41.42 29.77
C SER A 44 -10.50 42.30 29.59
N ILE A 45 -11.63 41.93 30.19
CA ILE A 45 -12.93 42.54 29.89
C ILE A 45 -13.07 43.91 30.56
N PRO A 46 -13.27 44.98 29.78
CA PRO A 46 -13.60 46.29 30.33
C PRO A 46 -15.04 46.28 30.85
N GLY A 47 -15.22 46.31 32.18
CA GLY A 47 -16.53 46.51 32.82
C GLY A 47 -16.89 45.51 33.92
N LEU A 48 -16.14 44.42 34.10
CA LEU A 48 -16.14 43.69 35.37
C LEU A 48 -15.09 44.34 36.25
N ALA A 49 -15.39 44.61 37.52
CA ALA A 49 -14.43 45.20 38.45
C ALA A 49 -13.38 44.16 38.89
N LEU A 50 -12.84 43.37 37.95
CA LEU A 50 -11.83 42.37 38.22
C LEU A 50 -10.45 43.03 38.19
N LEU A 51 -9.62 42.68 39.15
CA LEU A 51 -8.18 42.82 39.01
C LEU A 51 -7.74 41.88 37.87
N SER A 52 -6.72 42.25 37.09
CA SER A 52 -6.14 41.41 36.03
C SER A 52 -5.36 40.21 36.60
N LYS A 53 -5.97 39.51 37.55
CA LYS A 53 -5.43 38.43 38.36
C LYS A 53 -6.50 37.36 38.57
N GLY A 54 -6.15 36.11 38.31
CA GLY A 54 -7.07 34.98 38.45
C GLY A 54 -6.39 33.64 38.20
N ALA A 55 -7.13 32.56 38.42
CA ALA A 55 -6.67 31.20 38.23
C ALA A 55 -7.82 30.25 37.88
N VAL A 56 -7.49 29.18 37.16
CA VAL A 56 -8.38 28.04 36.93
C VAL A 56 -7.75 26.80 37.55
N PHE A 57 -8.56 26.06 38.28
CA PHE A 57 -8.21 24.81 38.91
C PHE A 57 -9.07 23.69 38.34
N LEU A 58 -8.49 22.50 38.15
CA LEU A 58 -9.22 21.29 37.76
C LEU A 58 -9.19 20.25 38.87
N VAL A 59 -10.27 19.50 39.00
CA VAL A 59 -10.35 18.36 39.93
C VAL A 59 -9.44 17.24 39.42
N GLN A 60 -8.58 16.72 40.29
CA GLN A 60 -7.73 15.57 40.02
C GLN A 60 -8.55 14.28 40.06
N GLU A 61 -8.34 13.39 39.10
CA GLU A 61 -9.08 12.12 39.05
C GLU A 61 -8.69 11.21 40.22
N GLY A 62 -9.70 10.70 40.95
CA GLY A 62 -9.51 9.80 42.09
C GLY A 62 -9.16 10.47 43.41
N THR A 63 -9.13 11.82 43.49
CA THR A 63 -8.85 12.56 44.73
C THR A 63 -9.87 13.69 44.95
N GLU A 64 -10.00 14.15 46.20
CA GLU A 64 -10.74 15.38 46.54
C GLU A 64 -9.81 16.61 46.52
N GLY A 65 -9.07 16.76 45.41
CA GLY A 65 -8.05 17.79 45.24
C GLY A 65 -8.21 18.60 43.95
N LEU A 66 -7.97 19.90 44.05
CA LEU A 66 -7.87 20.83 42.92
C LEU A 66 -6.41 21.03 42.53
N LYS A 67 -6.07 20.86 41.25
CA LYS A 67 -4.77 21.20 40.67
C LYS A 67 -4.85 22.55 39.96
N LEU A 68 -3.90 23.44 40.22
CA LEU A 68 -3.76 24.68 39.44
C LEU A 68 -3.33 24.35 38.01
N VAL A 69 -4.11 24.76 37.01
CA VAL A 69 -3.83 24.49 35.58
C VAL A 69 -3.62 25.74 34.75
N ALA A 70 -4.20 26.87 35.15
CA ALA A 70 -4.00 28.15 34.50
C ALA A 70 -3.99 29.26 35.56
N ASN A 71 -3.16 30.28 35.36
CA ASN A 71 -3.12 31.44 36.23
C ASN A 71 -2.64 32.70 35.50
N ARG A 72 -3.02 33.85 36.02
CA ARG A 72 -2.49 35.15 35.60
C ARG A 72 -2.30 36.03 36.82
N GLY A 73 -1.13 36.68 36.92
CA GLY A 73 -0.83 37.63 37.99
C GLY A 73 -0.52 36.99 39.35
N PHE A 74 -0.24 35.68 39.39
CA PHE A 74 0.20 34.99 40.61
C PHE A 74 1.73 35.11 40.74
N SER A 75 2.22 35.30 41.96
CA SER A 75 3.65 35.24 42.26
C SER A 75 4.11 33.78 42.41
N ASP A 76 5.42 33.53 42.33
CA ASP A 76 5.98 32.18 42.51
C ASP A 76 5.58 31.53 43.84
N ASN A 77 5.54 32.33 44.92
CA ASN A 77 5.10 31.85 46.23
C ASN A 77 3.62 31.45 46.22
N GLN A 78 2.78 32.21 45.51
CA GLN A 78 1.36 31.92 45.39
C GLN A 78 1.11 30.69 44.51
N MET A 79 1.84 30.54 43.40
CA MET A 79 1.77 29.35 42.55
C MET A 79 2.13 28.08 43.32
N ARG A 80 3.18 28.12 44.16
CA ARG A 80 3.57 26.97 44.99
C ARG A 80 2.50 26.62 46.04
N ARG A 81 1.96 27.61 46.75
CA ARG A 81 0.96 27.38 47.80
C ARG A 81 -0.39 26.93 47.24
N CYS A 82 -0.75 27.40 46.06
CA CYS A 82 -2.01 27.03 45.38
C CYS A 82 -1.85 25.87 44.39
N ALA A 83 -0.67 25.25 44.28
CA ALA A 83 -0.43 24.19 43.29
C ALA A 83 -1.41 23.03 43.42
N THR A 84 -1.77 22.69 44.65
CA THR A 84 -2.80 21.70 44.97
C THR A 84 -3.63 22.17 46.17
N VAL A 85 -4.95 22.23 46.00
CA VAL A 85 -5.89 22.74 47.01
C VAL A 85 -6.90 21.65 47.36
N PRO A 86 -6.94 21.16 48.62
CA PRO A 86 -7.95 20.20 49.06
C PRO A 86 -9.37 20.77 49.00
N PHE A 87 -10.37 19.92 48.80
CA PHE A 87 -11.76 20.33 48.92
C PHE A 87 -12.05 20.83 50.35
N GLY A 88 -12.84 21.89 50.46
CA GLY A 88 -13.13 22.57 51.72
C GLY A 88 -12.02 23.48 52.25
N TYR A 89 -10.79 23.39 51.73
CA TYR A 89 -9.66 24.24 52.14
C TYR A 89 -9.56 25.49 51.26
N CYS A 90 -9.50 26.68 51.88
CA CYS A 90 -9.56 27.99 51.22
C CYS A 90 -10.87 28.25 50.44
N LEU A 91 -11.01 29.46 49.88
CA LEU A 91 -12.21 29.86 49.14
C LEU A 91 -12.45 28.96 47.90
N CYS A 92 -11.39 28.58 47.18
CA CYS A 92 -11.48 27.72 46.01
C CYS A 92 -11.92 26.29 46.41
N GLY A 93 -11.34 25.73 47.47
CA GLY A 93 -11.74 24.40 47.96
C GLY A 93 -13.17 24.37 48.49
N ARG A 94 -13.64 25.45 49.15
CA ARG A 94 -15.04 25.58 49.57
C ARG A 94 -16.01 25.68 48.39
N ALA A 95 -15.64 26.40 47.33
CA ALA A 95 -16.45 26.43 46.10
C ALA A 95 -16.52 25.05 45.44
N ALA A 96 -15.41 24.30 45.41
CA ALA A 96 -15.40 22.94 44.89
C ALA A 96 -16.20 21.95 45.75
N SER A 97 -16.12 22.05 47.08
CA SER A 97 -16.84 21.17 48.00
C SER A 97 -18.35 21.44 48.02
N SER A 98 -18.76 22.71 47.97
CA SER A 98 -20.18 23.09 47.99
C SER A 98 -20.85 23.03 46.62
N GLY A 99 -20.08 23.14 45.53
CA GLY A 99 -20.62 23.33 44.18
C GLY A 99 -21.37 24.65 44.02
N GLN A 100 -21.18 25.61 44.93
CA GLN A 100 -21.83 26.93 44.91
C GLN A 100 -20.79 28.03 44.74
N ILE A 101 -21.24 29.22 44.31
CA ILE A 101 -20.41 30.42 44.24
C ILE A 101 -19.97 30.81 45.65
N VAL A 102 -18.67 31.05 45.82
CA VAL A 102 -18.10 31.62 47.04
C VAL A 102 -17.56 33.01 46.73
N PHE A 103 -18.14 34.03 47.37
CA PHE A 103 -17.73 35.42 47.25
C PHE A 103 -17.15 35.93 48.58
N SER A 104 -16.04 36.67 48.52
CA SER A 104 -15.52 37.44 49.65
C SER A 104 -15.17 38.86 49.20
N PRO A 105 -15.63 39.93 49.88
CA PRO A 105 -15.31 41.31 49.51
C PRO A 105 -13.94 41.80 50.00
N HIS A 106 -13.36 41.11 50.99
CA HIS A 106 -12.09 41.45 51.66
C HIS A 106 -11.29 40.20 51.99
N VAL A 107 -10.02 40.39 52.34
CA VAL A 107 -9.22 39.38 53.02
C VAL A 107 -9.71 39.24 54.47
N ASP A 108 -10.36 38.12 54.76
CA ASP A 108 -10.99 37.81 56.04
C ASP A 108 -10.43 36.52 56.67
N SER A 109 -11.02 36.07 57.78
CA SER A 109 -10.66 34.81 58.44
C SER A 109 -10.85 33.56 57.57
N SER A 110 -11.56 33.69 56.45
CA SER A 110 -11.78 32.62 55.49
C SER A 110 -10.60 32.48 54.50
N HIS A 111 -9.60 33.38 54.54
CA HIS A 111 -8.41 33.30 53.70
C HIS A 111 -7.36 32.37 54.31
N ASP A 112 -7.55 31.06 54.13
CA ASP A 112 -6.64 30.02 54.64
C ASP A 112 -5.24 30.08 54.02
N VAL A 113 -5.09 30.72 52.84
CA VAL A 113 -3.80 30.90 52.15
C VAL A 113 -3.42 32.38 52.14
N THR A 114 -2.51 32.77 53.03
CA THR A 114 -1.89 34.11 53.07
C THR A 114 -0.44 34.07 52.59
N TYR A 115 0.16 35.21 52.22
CA TYR A 115 1.58 35.30 51.86
C TYR A 115 2.12 36.72 52.06
N GLU A 116 3.44 36.85 52.14
CA GLU A 116 4.11 38.15 52.33
C GLU A 116 3.82 39.09 51.16
N GLY A 117 3.32 40.30 51.46
CA GLY A 117 2.90 41.28 50.44
C GLY A 117 1.46 41.13 49.92
N MET A 118 0.62 40.32 50.55
CA MET A 118 -0.81 40.22 50.19
C MET A 118 -1.55 41.53 50.53
N GLN A 119 -1.95 42.26 49.49
CA GLN A 119 -2.83 43.43 49.63
C GLN A 119 -4.26 42.99 49.92
N ASP A 120 -5.08 43.86 50.50
CA ASP A 120 -6.51 43.58 50.69
C ASP A 120 -7.25 43.54 49.34
N HIS A 121 -8.09 42.55 49.14
CA HIS A 121 -8.85 42.28 47.92
C HIS A 121 -10.02 41.34 48.20
N GLY A 122 -10.95 41.25 47.26
CA GLY A 122 -11.99 40.23 47.26
C GLY A 122 -11.80 39.15 46.20
N HIS A 123 -12.68 38.16 46.22
CA HIS A 123 -12.69 37.03 45.30
C HIS A 123 -14.08 36.64 44.84
N TYR A 124 -14.18 36.21 43.58
CA TYR A 124 -15.21 35.30 43.12
C TYR A 124 -14.59 33.93 42.85
N CYS A 125 -15.03 32.92 43.58
CA CYS A 125 -14.70 31.52 43.35
C CYS A 125 -15.92 30.80 42.77
N ILE A 126 -15.87 30.50 41.47
CA ILE A 126 -16.99 29.99 40.69
C ILE A 126 -16.70 28.53 40.32
N PRO A 127 -17.56 27.58 40.72
CA PRO A 127 -17.38 26.18 40.35
C PRO A 127 -17.67 25.98 38.85
N ILE A 128 -16.84 25.17 38.20
CA ILE A 128 -17.05 24.69 36.83
C ILE A 128 -17.84 23.39 36.92
N LEU A 129 -19.08 23.41 36.47
CA LEU A 129 -20.02 22.30 36.62
C LEU A 129 -20.35 21.65 35.29
N SER A 130 -20.40 20.31 35.29
CA SER A 130 -20.97 19.48 34.22
C SER A 130 -22.07 18.62 34.85
N GLY A 131 -23.33 19.01 34.62
CA GLY A 131 -24.46 18.49 35.40
C GLY A 131 -24.27 18.76 36.90
N ASN A 132 -24.30 17.71 37.72
CA ASN A 132 -24.07 17.81 39.18
C ASN A 132 -22.61 17.58 39.59
N ARG A 133 -21.68 17.43 38.64
CA ARG A 133 -20.27 17.14 38.91
C ARG A 133 -19.43 18.42 38.81
N VAL A 134 -18.61 18.67 39.83
CA VAL A 134 -17.59 19.73 39.80
C VAL A 134 -16.39 19.24 39.00
N LEU A 135 -16.07 19.94 37.92
CA LEU A 135 -14.89 19.70 37.08
C LEU A 135 -13.69 20.55 37.51
N GLY A 136 -13.94 21.68 38.16
CA GLY A 136 -12.92 22.65 38.52
C GLY A 136 -13.50 23.90 39.19
N VAL A 137 -12.65 24.91 39.38
CA VAL A 137 -13.02 26.22 39.95
C VAL A 137 -12.28 27.33 39.22
N ILE A 138 -12.98 28.41 38.88
CA ILE A 138 -12.41 29.68 38.43
C ILE A 138 -12.33 30.60 39.64
N ASN A 139 -11.15 31.14 39.91
CA ASN A 139 -10.92 32.15 40.93
C ASN A 139 -10.53 33.47 40.28
N THR A 140 -11.31 34.52 40.49
CA THR A 140 -11.01 35.88 40.02
C THR A 140 -10.96 36.84 41.19
N TYR A 141 -10.14 37.90 41.05
CA TYR A 141 -9.86 38.86 42.11
C TYR A 141 -10.62 40.16 41.85
N VAL A 142 -11.18 40.78 42.88
CA VAL A 142 -11.84 42.09 42.83
C VAL A 142 -11.19 43.06 43.82
N PRO A 143 -11.29 44.40 43.62
CA PRO A 143 -10.85 45.37 44.61
C PRO A 143 -11.45 45.12 46.00
N SER A 144 -10.69 45.50 47.02
CA SER A 144 -11.18 45.50 48.41
C SER A 144 -12.48 46.32 48.53
N GLY A 145 -13.48 45.75 49.21
CA GLY A 145 -14.78 46.39 49.41
C GLY A 145 -15.73 46.33 48.22
N HIS A 146 -15.41 45.51 47.21
CA HIS A 146 -16.30 45.29 46.06
C HIS A 146 -17.66 44.77 46.52
N CYS A 147 -18.72 45.30 45.91
CA CYS A 147 -20.08 44.87 46.21
C CYS A 147 -20.46 43.70 45.31
N ARG A 148 -21.04 42.64 45.90
CA ARG A 148 -21.51 41.47 45.17
C ARG A 148 -22.63 41.87 44.21
N GLU A 149 -22.43 41.66 42.91
CA GLU A 149 -23.41 42.02 41.88
C GLU A 149 -23.90 40.76 41.12
N PRO A 150 -25.24 40.53 41.04
CA PRO A 150 -25.80 39.35 40.36
C PRO A 150 -25.38 39.22 38.89
N ILE A 151 -25.20 40.34 38.20
CA ILE A 151 -24.83 40.36 36.79
C ILE A 151 -23.43 39.77 36.57
N GLU A 152 -22.48 40.05 37.47
CA GLU A 152 -21.11 39.51 37.42
C GLU A 152 -21.10 38.00 37.69
N GLU A 153 -21.96 37.54 38.61
CA GLU A 153 -22.11 36.10 38.90
C GLU A 153 -22.66 35.34 37.70
N ASP A 154 -23.75 35.84 37.10
CA ASP A 154 -24.36 35.23 35.91
C ASP A 154 -23.35 35.11 34.76
N PHE A 155 -22.49 36.12 34.60
CA PHE A 155 -21.45 36.14 33.58
C PHE A 155 -20.34 35.13 33.85
N LEU A 156 -19.80 35.11 35.06
CA LEU A 156 -18.76 34.15 35.41
C LEU A 156 -19.29 32.70 35.39
N LEU A 157 -20.57 32.49 35.76
CA LEU A 157 -21.26 31.20 35.62
C LEU A 157 -21.40 30.78 34.15
N ALA A 158 -21.75 31.69 33.25
CA ALA A 158 -21.84 31.40 31.82
C ALA A 158 -20.48 31.00 31.23
N ILE A 159 -19.39 31.65 31.67
CA ILE A 159 -18.03 31.25 31.30
C ILE A 159 -17.66 29.91 31.90
N ALA A 160 -17.95 29.68 33.18
CA ALA A 160 -17.69 28.41 33.83
C ALA A 160 -18.40 27.26 33.10
N SER A 161 -19.64 27.48 32.68
CA SER A 161 -20.40 26.53 31.85
C SER A 161 -19.74 26.29 30.48
N THR A 162 -19.20 27.35 29.86
CA THR A 162 -18.46 27.24 28.60
C THR A 162 -17.17 26.43 28.79
N MET A 163 -16.37 26.73 29.82
CA MET A 163 -15.16 25.98 30.18
C MET A 163 -15.46 24.51 30.48
N ALA A 164 -16.60 24.21 31.13
CA ALA A 164 -17.02 22.84 31.38
C ALA A 164 -17.17 22.06 30.06
N GLY A 165 -17.78 22.67 29.04
CA GLY A 165 -17.88 22.08 27.70
C GLY A 165 -16.51 21.82 27.04
N ILE A 166 -15.56 22.73 27.20
CA ILE A 166 -14.18 22.57 26.68
C ILE A 166 -13.49 21.37 27.36
N ILE A 167 -13.60 21.28 28.69
CA ILE A 167 -12.99 20.20 29.48
C ILE A 167 -13.58 18.85 29.09
N GLU A 168 -14.91 18.72 29.05
CA GLU A 168 -15.60 17.47 28.68
C GLU A 168 -15.26 17.01 27.26
N ARG A 169 -15.22 17.96 26.32
CA ARG A 169 -14.81 17.67 24.95
C ARG A 169 -13.38 17.12 24.92
N LYS A 170 -12.43 17.78 25.57
CA LYS A 170 -11.03 17.33 25.55
C LYS A 170 -10.85 15.96 26.22
N LYS A 171 -11.58 15.71 27.32
CA LYS A 171 -11.62 14.39 27.96
C LYS A 171 -12.20 13.33 27.03
N SER A 172 -13.28 13.63 26.32
CA SER A 172 -13.91 12.74 25.34
C SER A 172 -12.95 12.44 24.19
N GLU A 173 -12.26 13.45 23.66
CA GLU A 173 -11.23 13.28 22.61
C GLU A 173 -10.09 12.35 23.06
N CYS A 174 -9.56 12.55 24.27
CA CYS A 174 -8.53 11.67 24.84
C CYS A 174 -9.02 10.24 25.07
N ALA A 175 -10.23 10.06 25.61
CA ALA A 175 -10.82 8.75 25.84
C ALA A 175 -11.06 7.99 24.52
N LEU A 176 -11.52 8.70 23.48
CA LEU A 176 -11.77 8.12 22.16
C LEU A 176 -10.45 7.72 21.46
N LYS A 177 -9.38 8.50 21.66
CA LYS A 177 -8.04 8.15 21.18
C LYS A 177 -7.51 6.88 21.86
N LEU A 178 -7.60 6.79 23.19
CA LEU A 178 -7.17 5.60 23.94
C LEU A 178 -8.01 4.36 23.58
N ALA A 179 -9.34 4.50 23.50
CA ALA A 179 -10.22 3.41 23.11
C ALA A 179 -9.95 2.93 21.67
N ARG A 180 -9.55 3.83 20.77
CA ARG A 180 -9.12 3.48 19.41
C ARG A 180 -7.81 2.69 19.43
N GLU A 181 -6.82 3.13 20.18
CA GLU A 181 -5.54 2.40 20.35
C GLU A 181 -5.77 1.01 20.96
N ASP A 182 -6.65 0.90 21.96
CA ASP A 182 -7.05 -0.37 22.57
C ASP A 182 -7.83 -1.27 21.61
N LEU A 183 -8.75 -0.71 20.81
CA LEU A 183 -9.48 -1.45 19.78
C LEU A 183 -8.51 -1.94 18.69
N GLU A 184 -7.56 -1.12 18.27
CA GLU A 184 -6.52 -1.50 17.33
C GLU A 184 -5.66 -2.63 17.91
N MET A 185 -5.30 -2.58 19.20
CA MET A 185 -4.63 -3.68 19.90
C MET A 185 -5.49 -4.95 20.05
N ALA A 186 -6.80 -4.80 20.28
CA ALA A 186 -7.73 -5.93 20.39
C ALA A 186 -7.98 -6.61 19.04
N VAL A 187 -8.14 -5.82 17.97
CA VAL A 187 -8.20 -6.31 16.58
C VAL A 187 -6.93 -7.06 16.23
N ARG A 188 -5.75 -6.54 16.59
CA ARG A 188 -4.45 -7.25 16.44
C ARG A 188 -4.40 -8.59 17.18
N ARG A 189 -5.02 -8.71 18.36
CA ARG A 189 -5.11 -9.98 19.09
C ARG A 189 -6.10 -10.95 18.45
N GLN A 190 -7.18 -10.46 17.85
CA GLN A 190 -8.23 -11.28 17.26
C GLN A 190 -7.93 -11.77 15.83
N THR A 191 -7.07 -11.07 15.08
CA THR A 191 -6.53 -11.51 13.78
C THR A 191 -5.46 -12.62 13.89
N SER A 192 -5.08 -13.04 15.10
CA SER A 192 -4.10 -14.12 15.34
C SER A 192 -4.58 -15.54 14.93
N LYS A 193 -5.84 -15.70 14.52
CA LYS A 193 -6.23 -16.79 13.61
C LYS A 193 -5.90 -16.33 12.18
N GLY A 194 -4.63 -16.51 11.80
CA GLY A 194 -4.02 -15.94 10.61
C GLY A 194 -4.90 -16.02 9.36
N MET A 195 -4.99 -14.89 8.65
CA MET A 195 -5.69 -14.75 7.37
C MET A 195 -5.17 -15.73 6.30
N PHE A 196 -3.92 -16.18 6.43
CA PHE A 196 -3.32 -17.22 5.61
C PHE A 196 -3.18 -18.52 6.40
N ASN A 197 -3.51 -19.65 5.77
CA ASN A 197 -3.35 -20.97 6.35
C ASN A 197 -1.86 -21.22 6.65
N PRO A 198 -1.47 -21.61 7.88
CA PRO A 198 -0.08 -21.92 8.24
C PRO A 198 0.59 -22.94 7.32
N LEU A 199 -0.16 -23.87 6.73
CA LEU A 199 0.36 -24.83 5.75
C LEU A 199 0.86 -24.16 4.46
N ILE A 200 0.21 -23.08 4.03
CA ILE A 200 0.64 -22.32 2.85
C ILE A 200 1.93 -21.57 3.15
N ILE A 201 2.02 -20.96 4.34
CA ILE A 201 3.24 -20.28 4.78
C ILE A 201 4.40 -21.27 4.83
N GLN A 202 4.17 -22.46 5.38
CA GLN A 202 5.17 -23.52 5.41
C GLN A 202 5.59 -23.94 4.00
N ARG A 203 4.62 -24.11 3.08
CA ARG A 203 4.91 -24.48 1.69
C ARG A 203 5.77 -23.43 0.96
N LEU A 204 5.53 -22.14 1.19
CA LEU A 204 6.37 -21.07 0.65
C LEU A 204 7.81 -21.13 1.15
N VAL A 205 8.01 -21.45 2.44
CA VAL A 205 9.35 -21.64 3.03
C VAL A 205 10.04 -22.90 2.46
N ASP A 206 9.27 -23.96 2.19
CA ASP A 206 9.80 -25.17 1.54
C ASP A 206 10.21 -24.88 0.08
N LEU A 207 9.38 -24.16 -0.68
CA LEU A 207 9.70 -23.73 -2.05
C LEU A 207 10.92 -22.79 -2.10
N TRP A 208 11.08 -21.91 -1.11
CA TRP A 208 12.30 -21.10 -0.94
C TRP A 208 13.55 -21.97 -0.81
N ARG A 209 13.46 -23.06 -0.05
CA ARG A 209 14.55 -24.02 0.16
C ARG A 209 14.84 -24.85 -1.09
N GLU A 210 13.81 -25.30 -1.81
CA GLU A 210 13.96 -26.12 -3.01
C GLU A 210 14.69 -25.38 -4.15
N GLN A 211 14.56 -24.05 -4.23
CA GLN A 211 15.15 -23.23 -5.30
C GLN A 211 16.57 -22.67 -4.99
N GLY A 212 17.38 -23.27 -4.11
CA GLY A 212 18.75 -22.77 -3.93
C GLY A 212 19.66 -23.63 -3.05
N ASP A 213 20.91 -23.19 -2.97
CA ASP A 213 21.93 -23.87 -2.18
C ASP A 213 21.58 -23.83 -0.69
N ALA A 214 21.70 -24.97 0.00
CA ALA A 214 21.16 -25.21 1.34
C ALA A 214 21.81 -24.39 2.48
N SER A 215 22.72 -23.47 2.13
CA SER A 215 23.54 -22.66 3.04
C SER A 215 23.05 -21.21 3.23
N VAL A 216 21.97 -20.79 2.56
CA VAL A 216 21.44 -19.41 2.61
C VAL A 216 20.33 -19.27 3.65
N PHE A 217 20.35 -18.18 4.42
CA PHE A 217 19.40 -17.83 5.50
C PHE A 217 17.95 -18.22 5.19
N LEU A 218 17.30 -18.92 6.13
CA LEU A 218 15.91 -19.35 6.00
C LEU A 218 14.97 -18.27 6.55
N PRO A 219 13.93 -17.87 5.80
CA PRO A 219 12.95 -16.92 6.30
C PRO A 219 12.14 -17.55 7.44
N ASN A 220 11.97 -16.81 8.53
CA ASN A 220 11.14 -17.22 9.65
C ASN A 220 9.66 -17.29 9.20
N PRO A 221 8.97 -18.44 9.35
CA PRO A 221 7.56 -18.58 8.97
C PRO A 221 6.64 -17.52 9.59
N ALA A 222 6.89 -17.09 10.84
CA ALA A 222 6.11 -16.06 11.50
C ALA A 222 6.23 -14.71 10.79
N HIS A 223 7.45 -14.34 10.38
CA HIS A 223 7.72 -13.11 9.63
C HIS A 223 7.14 -13.16 8.22
N VAL A 224 7.24 -14.30 7.53
CA VAL A 224 6.61 -14.51 6.21
C VAL A 224 5.09 -14.35 6.31
N GLY A 225 4.46 -15.01 7.28
CA GLY A 225 3.03 -14.87 7.53
C GLY A 225 2.63 -13.42 7.79
N ARG A 226 3.42 -12.70 8.59
CA ARG A 226 3.16 -11.29 8.91
C ARG A 226 3.28 -10.38 7.69
N ILE A 227 4.30 -10.57 6.84
CA ILE A 227 4.46 -9.79 5.61
C ILE A 227 3.29 -10.04 4.67
N LEU A 228 2.95 -11.31 4.40
CA LEU A 228 1.82 -11.65 3.54
C LEU A 228 0.52 -11.00 4.03
N GLU A 229 0.25 -11.06 5.34
CA GLU A 229 -0.96 -10.49 5.93
C GLU A 229 -1.01 -8.96 5.76
N VAL A 230 0.03 -8.25 6.17
CA VAL A 230 0.06 -6.78 6.16
C VAL A 230 0.06 -6.26 4.72
N VAL A 231 0.82 -6.89 3.81
CA VAL A 231 0.85 -6.51 2.39
C VAL A 231 -0.48 -6.80 1.70
N PHE A 232 -1.13 -7.93 2.00
CA PHE A 232 -2.45 -8.22 1.48
C PHE A 232 -3.48 -7.20 1.96
N GLN A 233 -3.50 -6.87 3.25
CA GLN A 233 -4.39 -5.85 3.80
C GLN A 233 -4.14 -4.46 3.20
N ALA A 234 -2.87 -4.08 3.00
CA ALA A 234 -2.51 -2.86 2.30
C ALA A 234 -3.00 -2.84 0.85
N SER A 235 -2.96 -3.98 0.15
CA SER A 235 -3.48 -4.09 -1.23
C SER A 235 -4.99 -3.86 -1.35
N LEU A 236 -5.74 -4.05 -0.26
CA LEU A 236 -7.19 -3.83 -0.21
C LEU A 236 -7.58 -2.36 0.06
N GLN A 237 -6.64 -1.56 0.55
CA GLN A 237 -6.86 -0.14 0.78
C GLN A 237 -6.89 0.62 -0.54
N ARG A 238 -7.65 1.71 -0.57
CA ARG A 238 -7.71 2.64 -1.70
C ARG A 238 -7.41 4.04 -1.19
N GLN A 239 -6.63 4.78 -1.96
CA GLN A 239 -6.36 6.19 -1.69
C GLN A 239 -6.65 6.98 -2.98
N GLU A 240 -7.53 7.98 -2.91
CA GLU A 240 -7.90 8.82 -4.06
C GLU A 240 -8.37 7.99 -5.30
N GLU A 241 -9.11 6.90 -5.08
CA GLU A 241 -9.59 5.94 -6.12
C GLU A 241 -8.52 5.11 -6.84
N VAL A 242 -7.23 5.24 -6.48
CA VAL A 242 -6.13 4.47 -7.07
C VAL A 242 -5.84 3.23 -6.21
N SER A 243 -5.65 2.08 -6.86
CA SER A 243 -5.19 0.84 -6.20
C SER A 243 -3.73 0.98 -5.78
N ILE A 244 -3.42 0.49 -4.58
CA ILE A 244 -2.06 0.54 -4.06
C ILE A 244 -1.24 -0.60 -4.69
N GLU A 245 -0.17 -0.24 -5.40
CA GLU A 245 0.85 -1.15 -5.90
C GLU A 245 2.13 -0.92 -5.09
N LEU A 246 2.69 -1.98 -4.49
CA LEU A 246 3.89 -1.90 -3.67
C LEU A 246 4.67 -3.23 -3.70
N SER A 247 5.97 -3.14 -3.43
CA SER A 247 6.85 -4.29 -3.21
C SER A 247 7.48 -4.19 -1.83
N VAL A 248 7.48 -5.29 -1.08
CA VAL A 248 8.08 -5.40 0.27
C VAL A 248 9.00 -6.60 0.31
N SER A 249 10.20 -6.43 0.85
CA SER A 249 11.19 -7.51 0.95
C SER A 249 11.68 -7.72 2.38
N LEU A 250 11.65 -8.97 2.84
CA LEU A 250 12.25 -9.40 4.08
C LEU A 250 13.77 -9.53 3.90
N ILE A 251 14.53 -8.75 4.67
CA ILE A 251 15.99 -8.81 4.67
C ILE A 251 16.43 -9.90 5.65
N LEU A 252 17.15 -10.91 5.15
CA LEU A 252 17.49 -12.11 5.91
C LEU A 252 18.92 -12.10 6.51
N SER A 253 19.74 -11.08 6.23
CA SER A 253 21.12 -10.96 6.73
C SER A 253 21.40 -9.64 7.44
N ASP A 254 22.21 -9.69 8.52
CA ASP A 254 22.63 -8.52 9.31
C ASP A 254 23.64 -7.59 8.57
N GLY A 255 24.07 -7.99 7.37
CA GLY A 255 24.86 -7.18 6.45
C GLY A 255 24.11 -7.02 5.13
N ILE A 256 23.80 -5.77 4.77
CA ILE A 256 23.21 -5.39 3.49
C ILE A 256 24.35 -5.28 2.47
N ASP A 257 24.92 -6.41 2.07
CA ASP A 257 25.74 -6.46 0.85
C ASP A 257 24.80 -6.85 -0.31
N LEU A 258 24.10 -5.85 -0.83
CA LEU A 258 23.14 -6.02 -1.93
C LEU A 258 23.82 -5.89 -3.31
N GLN A 259 25.13 -5.69 -3.33
CA GLN A 259 25.92 -5.62 -4.56
C GLN A 259 26.16 -7.04 -5.05
N THR A 260 25.60 -7.36 -6.21
CA THR A 260 25.88 -8.61 -6.94
C THR A 260 26.40 -8.24 -8.32
N GLU A 261 27.10 -9.16 -9.01
CA GLU A 261 27.60 -8.89 -10.38
C GLU A 261 26.49 -8.40 -11.33
N ASP A 262 25.24 -8.83 -11.11
CA ASP A 262 24.09 -8.54 -11.98
C ASP A 262 23.13 -7.45 -11.46
N CYS A 263 23.33 -6.96 -10.24
CA CYS A 263 22.46 -5.93 -9.69
C CYS A 263 23.19 -4.89 -8.83
N ASN A 264 23.01 -3.62 -9.20
CA ASN A 264 23.40 -2.48 -8.38
C ASN A 264 22.20 -2.02 -7.54
N ALA A 265 22.24 -2.33 -6.24
CA ALA A 265 21.20 -1.96 -5.30
C ALA A 265 21.64 -0.79 -4.41
N MET A 266 20.76 0.18 -4.23
CA MET A 266 20.96 1.36 -3.39
C MET A 266 19.93 1.36 -2.27
N THR A 267 20.39 1.47 -1.02
CA THR A 267 19.50 1.51 0.14
C THR A 267 19.25 2.95 0.60
N LEU A 268 17.99 3.36 0.56
CA LEU A 268 17.45 4.59 1.14
C LEU A 268 17.02 4.32 2.58
N LYS A 269 18.00 4.30 3.49
CA LYS A 269 17.78 4.00 4.91
C LYS A 269 17.02 5.14 5.60
N PHE A 270 16.01 4.80 6.39
CA PHE A 270 15.34 5.77 7.26
C PHE A 270 16.18 6.05 8.50
N HIS A 271 16.17 7.32 8.95
CA HIS A 271 16.86 7.71 10.19
C HIS A 271 16.31 6.94 11.40
N THR A 272 14.98 6.79 11.44
CA THR A 272 14.26 5.99 12.44
C THR A 272 13.46 4.90 11.72
N PRO A 273 13.63 3.61 12.06
CA PRO A 273 12.80 2.54 11.53
C PRO A 273 11.32 2.80 11.81
N VAL A 274 10.47 2.51 10.83
CA VAL A 274 9.02 2.72 10.94
C VAL A 274 8.35 1.39 11.30
N PRO A 275 7.43 1.32 12.27
CA PRO A 275 6.74 0.07 12.58
C PRO A 275 6.02 -0.52 11.35
N PHE A 276 6.14 -1.83 11.13
CA PHE A 276 5.54 -2.49 9.96
C PHE A 276 4.03 -2.72 10.14
N HIS A 277 3.22 -1.81 9.62
CA HIS A 277 1.75 -1.90 9.59
C HIS A 277 1.15 -1.34 8.30
N VAL A 278 -0.15 -1.58 8.10
CA VAL A 278 -0.88 -1.23 6.88
C VAL A 278 -0.77 0.26 6.55
N ASP A 279 -1.09 1.15 7.49
CA ASP A 279 -1.06 2.60 7.20
C ASP A 279 0.33 3.12 6.83
N ALA A 280 1.40 2.55 7.40
CA ALA A 280 2.77 2.90 7.03
C ALA A 280 3.09 2.48 5.59
N LEU A 281 2.69 1.27 5.19
CA LEU A 281 2.84 0.82 3.79
C LEU A 281 2.03 1.68 2.83
N VAL A 282 0.78 2.00 3.17
CA VAL A 282 -0.10 2.85 2.36
C VAL A 282 0.52 4.25 2.16
N ALA A 283 1.06 4.85 3.22
CA ALA A 283 1.71 6.14 3.16
C ALA A 283 2.99 6.13 2.30
N LEU A 284 3.79 5.06 2.37
CA LEU A 284 5.06 4.94 1.66
C LEU A 284 4.91 4.47 0.21
N ALA A 285 3.89 3.66 -0.11
CA ALA A 285 3.72 3.04 -1.43
C ALA A 285 3.70 4.06 -2.58
N ARG A 286 3.11 5.25 -2.38
CA ARG A 286 3.02 6.29 -3.43
C ARG A 286 4.36 6.90 -3.82
N SER A 287 5.39 6.76 -2.99
CA SER A 287 6.70 7.36 -3.23
C SER A 287 7.61 6.50 -4.10
N PHE A 288 7.24 5.24 -4.33
CA PHE A 288 8.14 4.25 -4.91
C PHE A 288 7.47 3.47 -6.03
N ASP A 289 8.19 3.24 -7.13
CA ASP A 289 7.75 2.32 -8.17
C ASP A 289 8.00 0.87 -7.69
N PRO A 290 6.96 0.03 -7.56
CA PRO A 290 7.09 -1.35 -7.08
C PRO A 290 7.95 -2.25 -7.98
N VAL A 291 8.20 -1.84 -9.23
CA VAL A 291 9.04 -2.59 -10.17
C VAL A 291 10.53 -2.30 -9.96
N THR A 292 10.90 -1.12 -9.49
CA THR A 292 12.31 -0.74 -9.32
C THR A 292 12.73 -0.58 -7.87
N THR A 293 11.76 -0.52 -6.96
CA THR A 293 11.99 -0.26 -5.54
C THR A 293 11.18 -1.20 -4.67
N THR A 294 11.79 -1.73 -3.62
CA THR A 294 11.11 -2.50 -2.58
C THR A 294 11.29 -1.85 -1.20
N LEU A 295 10.28 -1.95 -0.34
CA LEU A 295 10.41 -1.55 1.06
C LEU A 295 11.10 -2.68 1.83
N GLY A 296 12.28 -2.39 2.37
CA GLY A 296 13.08 -3.34 3.13
C GLY A 296 12.57 -3.46 4.56
N VAL A 297 12.24 -4.68 4.97
CA VAL A 297 11.70 -4.98 6.29
C VAL A 297 12.67 -5.88 7.05
N VAL A 298 12.90 -5.54 8.32
CA VAL A 298 13.80 -6.27 9.24
C VAL A 298 13.05 -6.58 10.54
N PRO A 299 13.45 -7.62 11.29
CA PRO A 299 12.99 -7.81 12.66
C PRO A 299 13.37 -6.62 13.54
N SER A 300 12.47 -6.22 14.44
CA SER A 300 12.74 -5.13 15.38
C SER A 300 13.85 -5.52 16.35
N LYS A 301 14.70 -4.55 16.71
CA LYS A 301 15.76 -4.74 17.70
C LYS A 301 15.22 -4.90 19.13
N THR A 302 14.02 -4.41 19.41
CA THR A 302 13.40 -4.47 20.74
C THR A 302 12.52 -5.70 20.91
N ASN A 303 11.81 -6.11 19.86
CA ASN A 303 10.98 -7.31 19.83
C ASN A 303 11.22 -8.10 18.51
N PRO A 304 11.99 -9.20 18.52
CA PRO A 304 12.29 -9.99 17.31
C PRO A 304 11.05 -10.57 16.61
N ASP A 305 9.91 -10.67 17.28
CA ASP A 305 8.65 -11.12 16.69
C ASP A 305 7.94 -10.01 15.87
N GLU A 306 8.33 -8.75 16.07
CA GLU A 306 7.82 -7.60 15.33
C GLU A 306 8.74 -7.23 14.17
N LEU A 307 8.14 -6.61 13.16
CA LEU A 307 8.82 -6.17 11.95
C LEU A 307 8.84 -4.65 11.88
N GLU A 308 9.92 -4.09 11.33
CA GLU A 308 10.10 -2.66 11.09
C GLU A 308 10.57 -2.41 9.66
N ILE A 309 10.09 -1.33 9.07
CA ILE A 309 10.53 -0.84 7.77
C ILE A 309 11.85 -0.11 7.98
N TYR A 310 12.92 -0.73 7.48
CA TYR A 310 14.29 -0.20 7.55
C TYR A 310 14.50 0.97 6.58
N GLY A 311 13.81 0.95 5.45
CA GLY A 311 13.93 1.93 4.39
C GLY A 311 13.41 1.39 3.07
N ALA A 312 13.76 2.05 1.98
CA ALA A 312 13.51 1.57 0.63
C ALA A 312 14.82 1.09 -0.01
N ILE A 313 14.75 0.07 -0.85
CA ILE A 313 15.88 -0.45 -1.60
C ILE A 313 15.52 -0.30 -3.08
N TYR A 314 16.28 0.56 -3.75
CA TYR A 314 16.19 0.79 -5.18
C TYR A 314 17.13 -0.15 -5.91
N PHE A 315 16.62 -0.82 -6.94
CA PHE A 315 17.36 -1.77 -7.76
C PHE A 315 17.58 -1.21 -9.15
N ASN A 316 18.85 -1.17 -9.55
CA ASN A 316 19.26 -0.92 -10.92
C ASN A 316 19.98 -2.18 -11.44
N CYS A 317 19.21 -3.22 -11.73
CA CYS A 317 19.72 -4.46 -12.28
C CYS A 317 19.58 -4.47 -13.81
N ALA A 318 20.43 -5.21 -14.51
CA ALA A 318 20.23 -5.45 -15.94
C ALA A 318 18.92 -6.23 -16.18
N SER A 319 18.22 -5.93 -17.28
CA SER A 319 16.92 -6.55 -17.57
C SER A 319 17.05 -8.06 -17.81
N ALA A 320 16.11 -8.85 -17.27
CA ALA A 320 16.10 -10.30 -17.44
C ALA A 320 15.87 -10.74 -18.89
N HIS A 321 14.97 -10.06 -19.62
CA HIS A 321 14.75 -10.39 -21.02
C HIS A 321 15.56 -9.50 -21.96
N ARG A 322 16.08 -10.15 -23.00
CA ARG A 322 16.82 -9.56 -24.12
C ARG A 322 16.14 -8.31 -24.71
N PHE A 323 14.80 -8.26 -24.67
CA PHE A 323 13.96 -7.21 -25.26
C PHE A 323 13.24 -6.29 -24.26
N ASP A 324 13.64 -6.27 -22.99
CA ASP A 324 13.01 -5.37 -22.02
C ASP A 324 13.49 -3.92 -22.16
N ALA A 325 12.55 -3.00 -21.94
CA ALA A 325 12.77 -1.55 -21.90
C ALA A 325 13.19 -1.06 -20.51
N HIS A 326 12.74 -1.75 -19.47
CA HIS A 326 12.90 -1.41 -18.05
C HIS A 326 13.27 -2.67 -17.28
N SER A 327 14.13 -2.51 -16.29
CA SER A 327 14.54 -3.55 -15.37
C SER A 327 13.34 -3.98 -14.54
N PHE A 328 12.96 -5.27 -14.61
CA PHE A 328 12.08 -5.85 -13.60
C PHE A 328 12.80 -5.92 -12.27
N ASN A 329 12.05 -5.87 -11.18
CA ASN A 329 12.56 -5.94 -9.81
C ASN A 329 13.34 -7.25 -9.62
N ARG A 330 14.67 -7.22 -9.75
CA ARG A 330 15.51 -8.31 -9.25
C ARG A 330 15.87 -7.94 -7.83
N SER A 331 15.00 -8.26 -6.88
CA SER A 331 15.47 -8.32 -5.50
C SER A 331 16.61 -9.33 -5.44
N PRO A 332 17.70 -9.08 -4.71
CA PRO A 332 18.74 -10.07 -4.49
C PRO A 332 18.18 -11.44 -4.04
N SER A 333 18.83 -12.53 -4.45
CA SER A 333 18.37 -13.91 -4.19
C SER A 333 18.32 -14.28 -2.70
N ASN A 334 18.90 -13.45 -1.83
CA ASN A 334 18.85 -13.55 -0.38
C ASN A 334 17.69 -12.76 0.27
N MET A 335 16.76 -12.21 -0.52
CA MET A 335 15.60 -11.47 -0.03
C MET A 335 14.29 -12.12 -0.49
N LEU A 336 13.37 -12.33 0.46
CA LEU A 336 12.02 -12.78 0.14
C LEU A 336 11.15 -11.57 -0.15
N THR A 337 10.68 -11.45 -1.39
CA THR A 337 9.96 -10.27 -1.87
C THR A 337 8.50 -10.60 -2.12
N VAL A 338 7.59 -9.80 -1.55
CA VAL A 338 6.15 -9.88 -1.78
C VAL A 338 5.71 -8.63 -2.54
N MET A 339 5.18 -8.82 -3.74
CA MET A 339 4.71 -7.75 -4.63
C MET A 339 3.20 -7.79 -4.80
N VAL A 340 2.56 -6.63 -4.72
CA VAL A 340 1.14 -6.46 -5.07
C VAL A 340 1.02 -6.25 -6.58
N ARG A 341 0.28 -7.13 -7.28
CA ARG A 341 0.04 -7.03 -8.74
C ARG A 341 -1.24 -6.28 -9.08
N LYS A 342 -2.28 -6.53 -8.29
CA LYS A 342 -3.60 -5.91 -8.34
C LYS A 342 -4.22 -6.07 -6.95
N VAL A 343 -5.32 -5.39 -6.69
CA VAL A 343 -6.06 -5.48 -5.43
C VAL A 343 -6.33 -6.95 -5.08
N GLY A 344 -5.88 -7.40 -3.90
CA GLY A 344 -6.06 -8.77 -3.42
C GLY A 344 -5.21 -9.84 -4.13
N CYS A 345 -4.21 -9.44 -4.94
CA CYS A 345 -3.32 -10.35 -5.64
C CYS A 345 -1.85 -10.11 -5.29
N LEU A 346 -1.21 -11.12 -4.70
CA LEU A 346 0.18 -11.08 -4.27
C LEU A 346 1.02 -12.06 -5.08
N GLN A 347 2.27 -11.70 -5.36
CA GLN A 347 3.28 -12.60 -5.88
C GLN A 347 4.49 -12.60 -4.94
N VAL A 348 4.99 -13.80 -4.64
CA VAL A 348 6.16 -14.01 -3.78
C VAL A 348 7.33 -14.44 -4.64
N TYR A 349 8.45 -13.76 -4.46
CA TYR A 349 9.67 -13.92 -5.24
C TYR A 349 10.87 -14.27 -4.36
N LYS A 350 11.78 -15.03 -4.95
CA LYS A 350 13.16 -15.23 -4.51
C LYS A 350 14.07 -14.83 -5.67
N GLY A 351 14.81 -13.74 -5.54
CA GLY A 351 15.58 -13.28 -6.70
C GLY A 351 14.64 -12.79 -7.81
N THR A 352 14.77 -13.42 -8.97
CA THR A 352 13.86 -13.31 -10.13
C THR A 352 12.79 -14.39 -10.17
N ASP A 353 12.92 -15.44 -9.37
CA ASP A 353 12.04 -16.59 -9.42
C ASP A 353 10.77 -16.35 -8.62
N ILE A 354 9.62 -16.63 -9.22
CA ILE A 354 8.35 -16.74 -8.49
C ILE A 354 8.39 -18.04 -7.70
N ILE A 355 8.10 -17.96 -6.40
CA ILE A 355 7.97 -19.13 -5.51
C ILE A 355 6.52 -19.36 -5.06
N GLY A 356 5.61 -18.45 -5.33
CA GLY A 356 4.19 -18.65 -5.09
C GLY A 356 3.37 -17.39 -5.35
N GLY A 357 2.08 -17.56 -5.58
CA GLY A 357 1.14 -16.48 -5.82
C GLY A 357 -0.13 -16.62 -4.99
N PHE A 358 -0.81 -15.49 -4.80
CA PHE A 358 -2.15 -15.44 -4.23
C PHE A 358 -3.03 -14.63 -5.17
N ASP A 359 -4.14 -15.21 -5.62
CA ASP A 359 -5.19 -14.50 -6.34
C ASP A 359 -6.54 -14.87 -5.73
N SER A 360 -7.31 -13.86 -5.34
CA SER A 360 -8.70 -14.03 -4.88
C SER A 360 -8.83 -15.04 -3.71
N GLY A 361 -7.84 -15.08 -2.83
CA GLY A 361 -7.80 -15.97 -1.66
C GLY A 361 -7.25 -17.39 -1.91
N PHE A 362 -6.87 -17.71 -3.15
CA PHE A 362 -6.28 -19.00 -3.50
C PHE A 362 -4.77 -18.87 -3.66
N PHE A 363 -4.03 -19.82 -3.08
CA PHE A 363 -2.59 -19.97 -3.30
C PHE A 363 -2.32 -20.76 -4.58
N SER A 364 -1.37 -20.30 -5.38
CA SER A 364 -0.84 -21.01 -6.53
C SER A 364 0.66 -21.26 -6.38
N GLU A 365 1.08 -22.49 -6.64
CA GLU A 365 2.51 -22.82 -6.77
C GLU A 365 3.07 -22.25 -8.08
N PRO A 366 4.39 -22.03 -8.15
CA PRO A 366 5.01 -21.49 -9.35
C PRO A 366 4.76 -22.40 -10.54
N SER A 367 4.27 -21.82 -11.63
CA SER A 367 4.15 -22.53 -12.89
C SER A 367 5.55 -22.69 -13.49
N PRO A 368 5.86 -23.84 -14.12
CA PRO A 368 7.10 -23.96 -14.87
C PRO A 368 7.18 -22.87 -15.97
N PRO A 369 8.35 -22.62 -16.56
CA PRO A 369 8.44 -21.73 -17.70
C PRO A 369 7.65 -22.31 -18.88
N PRO A 370 6.78 -21.52 -19.53
CA PRO A 370 5.96 -22.02 -20.63
C PRO A 370 6.77 -22.40 -21.85
N PHE A 371 8.02 -21.96 -21.98
CA PHE A 371 8.84 -22.17 -23.18
C PHE A 371 10.18 -22.86 -22.91
N THR A 372 10.31 -23.50 -21.73
CA THR A 372 11.47 -24.32 -21.36
C THR A 372 10.99 -25.72 -21.00
N ASP A 373 11.42 -26.73 -21.77
CA ASP A 373 11.04 -28.13 -21.58
C ASP A 373 9.53 -28.38 -21.39
N SER A 374 8.74 -27.75 -22.26
CA SER A 374 7.28 -27.78 -22.20
C SER A 374 6.65 -28.18 -23.55
N PRO A 375 5.39 -28.66 -23.56
CA PRO A 375 4.67 -28.90 -24.80
C PRO A 375 4.52 -27.66 -25.69
N LEU A 376 4.38 -26.47 -25.10
CA LEU A 376 4.34 -25.20 -25.85
C LEU A 376 5.69 -24.94 -26.54
N ALA A 377 6.80 -25.11 -25.81
CA ALA A 377 8.15 -24.95 -26.33
C ALA A 377 8.42 -25.90 -27.49
N TRP A 378 8.16 -27.20 -27.30
CA TRP A 378 8.47 -28.22 -28.29
C TRP A 378 7.65 -28.06 -29.58
N ASN A 379 6.39 -27.64 -29.48
CA ASN A 379 5.57 -27.39 -30.67
C ASN A 379 6.03 -26.16 -31.46
N LEU A 380 6.41 -25.06 -30.79
CA LEU A 380 7.03 -23.91 -31.45
C LEU A 380 8.37 -24.31 -32.08
N LEU A 381 9.25 -24.93 -31.30
CA LEU A 381 10.60 -25.30 -31.71
C LEU A 381 10.59 -26.21 -32.94
N ARG A 382 9.64 -27.15 -33.04
CA ARG A 382 9.53 -28.06 -34.19
C ARG A 382 9.43 -27.31 -35.52
N GLU A 383 8.66 -26.22 -35.58
CA GLU A 383 8.53 -25.44 -36.81
C GLU A 383 9.68 -24.45 -36.96
N VAL A 384 10.12 -23.82 -35.86
CA VAL A 384 11.27 -22.90 -35.85
C VAL A 384 12.55 -23.58 -36.31
N GLN A 385 12.71 -24.89 -36.06
CA GLN A 385 13.82 -25.68 -36.58
C GLN A 385 13.93 -25.65 -38.12
N THR A 386 12.85 -25.35 -38.83
CA THR A 386 12.86 -25.23 -40.29
C THR A 386 13.34 -23.86 -40.78
N HIS A 387 13.47 -22.86 -39.89
CA HIS A 387 13.87 -21.50 -40.25
C HIS A 387 15.36 -21.42 -40.59
N THR A 388 15.70 -20.54 -41.55
CA THR A 388 17.09 -20.24 -41.92
C THR A 388 17.93 -19.79 -40.73
N GLY A 389 17.36 -18.95 -39.86
CA GLY A 389 18.02 -18.52 -38.63
C GLY A 389 18.35 -19.66 -37.67
N TYR A 390 17.47 -20.64 -37.48
CA TYR A 390 17.76 -21.81 -36.64
C TYR A 390 18.81 -22.72 -37.30
N GLN A 391 18.71 -22.96 -38.61
CA GLN A 391 19.71 -23.75 -39.34
C GLN A 391 21.12 -23.13 -39.25
N ARG A 392 21.20 -21.80 -39.11
CA ARG A 392 22.46 -21.06 -38.99
C ARG A 392 22.99 -20.94 -37.56
N PHE A 393 22.14 -20.64 -36.58
CA PHE A 393 22.56 -20.31 -35.20
C PHE A 393 22.07 -21.31 -34.13
N GLY A 394 21.35 -22.36 -34.53
CA GLY A 394 20.82 -23.39 -33.64
C GLY A 394 19.98 -22.83 -32.50
N MET A 395 20.25 -23.32 -31.29
CA MET A 395 19.54 -22.91 -30.06
C MET A 395 19.66 -21.41 -29.76
N GLY A 396 20.72 -20.74 -30.23
CA GLY A 396 20.84 -19.28 -30.09
C GLY A 396 19.73 -18.52 -30.79
N TYR A 397 19.28 -18.99 -31.96
CA TYR A 397 18.11 -18.41 -32.65
C TYR A 397 16.81 -18.72 -31.90
N TRP A 398 16.67 -19.94 -31.40
CA TRP A 398 15.50 -20.34 -30.61
C TRP A 398 15.32 -19.47 -29.37
N HIS A 399 16.38 -19.19 -28.62
CA HIS A 399 16.31 -18.32 -27.43
C HIS A 399 15.81 -16.92 -27.81
N VAL A 400 16.38 -16.32 -28.86
CA VAL A 400 15.96 -15.00 -29.35
C VAL A 400 14.49 -15.00 -29.83
N TYR A 401 14.06 -16.08 -30.50
CA TYR A 401 12.68 -16.24 -30.96
C TYR A 401 11.68 -16.37 -29.80
N ARG A 402 12.01 -17.21 -28.83
CA ARG A 402 11.23 -17.38 -27.59
C ARG A 402 11.12 -16.07 -26.82
N ASP A 403 12.25 -15.39 -26.59
CA ASP A 403 12.30 -14.12 -25.84
C ASP A 403 11.40 -13.05 -26.50
N PHE A 404 11.26 -13.07 -27.83
CA PHE A 404 10.34 -12.19 -28.54
C PHE A 404 8.86 -12.54 -28.28
N ILE A 405 8.50 -13.82 -28.28
CA ILE A 405 7.13 -14.26 -27.92
C ILE A 405 6.81 -13.84 -26.48
N ASP A 406 7.74 -14.06 -25.54
CA ASP A 406 7.59 -13.60 -24.15
C ASP A 406 7.32 -12.11 -24.08
N ARG A 407 8.13 -11.31 -24.79
CA ARG A 407 7.95 -9.85 -24.84
C ARG A 407 6.61 -9.45 -25.44
N LEU A 408 6.14 -10.16 -26.48
CA LEU A 408 4.83 -9.90 -27.09
C LEU A 408 3.67 -10.19 -26.12
N LEU A 409 3.73 -11.32 -25.39
CA LEU A 409 2.72 -11.68 -24.40
C LEU A 409 2.70 -10.67 -23.25
N LEU A 410 3.87 -10.28 -22.74
CA LEU A 410 4.03 -9.23 -21.73
C LEU A 410 3.45 -7.89 -22.20
N ALA A 411 3.81 -7.44 -23.41
CA ALA A 411 3.32 -6.17 -23.98
C ALA A 411 1.80 -6.18 -24.19
N THR A 412 1.22 -7.33 -24.50
CA THR A 412 -0.22 -7.49 -24.66
C THR A 412 -0.95 -7.48 -23.32
N ALA A 413 -0.43 -8.19 -22.32
CA ALA A 413 -1.00 -8.23 -20.97
C ALA A 413 -0.97 -6.85 -20.28
N ALA A 414 0.12 -6.09 -20.45
CA ALA A 414 0.28 -4.76 -19.85
C ALA A 414 -0.80 -3.75 -20.26
N LYS A 415 -1.47 -3.97 -21.41
CA LYS A 415 -2.50 -3.05 -21.94
C LYS A 415 -3.89 -3.23 -21.34
N LYS A 416 -4.10 -4.21 -20.45
CA LYS A 416 -5.36 -4.46 -19.70
C LYS A 416 -6.65 -4.47 -20.55
N ASN A 417 -6.59 -4.83 -21.83
CA ASN A 417 -7.77 -4.93 -22.72
C ASN A 417 -8.14 -6.40 -23.06
N GLY A 418 -7.35 -7.35 -22.57
CA GLY A 418 -7.36 -8.75 -23.01
C GLY A 418 -7.18 -8.90 -24.53
N GLY A 419 -7.04 -10.14 -25.00
CA GLY A 419 -6.80 -10.42 -26.42
C GLY A 419 -6.64 -11.91 -26.69
N THR A 420 -6.63 -12.30 -27.96
CA THR A 420 -6.31 -13.67 -28.38
C THR A 420 -5.28 -13.61 -29.49
N ILE A 421 -4.16 -14.30 -29.31
CA ILE A 421 -3.11 -14.46 -30.31
C ILE A 421 -3.09 -15.92 -30.72
N ILE A 422 -3.20 -16.20 -32.02
CA ILE A 422 -3.05 -17.53 -32.58
C ILE A 422 -1.78 -17.55 -33.42
N TRP A 423 -0.83 -18.36 -32.99
CA TRP A 423 0.37 -18.67 -33.74
C TRP A 423 0.09 -19.88 -34.64
N LEU A 424 0.37 -19.74 -35.93
CA LEU A 424 0.06 -20.73 -36.95
C LEU A 424 1.34 -21.28 -37.60
N PRO A 425 1.52 -22.59 -37.64
CA PRO A 425 2.56 -23.19 -38.47
C PRO A 425 2.24 -22.96 -39.95
N LYS A 426 3.27 -22.71 -40.76
CA LYS A 426 3.15 -22.45 -42.21
C LYS A 426 2.29 -23.48 -42.94
N VAL A 427 2.41 -24.76 -42.56
CA VAL A 427 1.67 -25.88 -43.15
C VAL A 427 0.15 -25.76 -42.95
N MET A 428 -0.29 -25.04 -41.91
CA MET A 428 -1.70 -24.91 -41.54
C MET A 428 -2.35 -23.60 -41.96
N GLU A 429 -1.61 -22.63 -42.50
CA GLU A 429 -2.15 -21.31 -42.89
C GLU A 429 -3.35 -21.43 -43.82
N ALA A 430 -3.28 -22.29 -44.85
CA ALA A 430 -4.39 -22.50 -45.78
C ALA A 430 -5.62 -23.18 -45.14
N ASN A 431 -5.41 -24.02 -44.13
CA ASN A 431 -6.48 -24.75 -43.44
C ASN A 431 -7.09 -23.96 -42.28
N ALA A 432 -6.37 -22.97 -41.72
CA ALA A 432 -6.82 -22.16 -40.60
C ALA A 432 -8.17 -21.48 -40.88
N TRP A 433 -8.41 -21.04 -42.10
CA TRP A 433 -9.62 -20.32 -42.51
C TRP A 433 -10.88 -21.20 -42.59
N LYS A 434 -10.77 -22.52 -42.39
CA LYS A 434 -11.94 -23.40 -42.21
C LYS A 434 -12.57 -23.26 -40.82
N GLY A 435 -11.80 -22.76 -39.84
CA GLY A 435 -12.23 -22.58 -38.45
C GLY A 435 -12.16 -21.13 -37.96
N ALA A 436 -11.85 -20.19 -38.84
CA ALA A 436 -11.81 -18.77 -38.54
C ALA A 436 -12.14 -17.94 -39.79
N GLU A 437 -12.86 -16.84 -39.58
CA GLU A 437 -13.17 -15.85 -40.61
C GLU A 437 -12.23 -14.64 -40.45
N PRO A 438 -11.33 -14.40 -41.42
CA PRO A 438 -10.50 -13.20 -41.43
C PRO A 438 -11.38 -11.95 -41.49
N ARG A 439 -11.01 -10.90 -40.74
CA ARG A 439 -11.71 -9.61 -40.78
C ARG A 439 -10.88 -8.54 -41.46
N PHE A 440 -9.66 -8.33 -40.96
CA PHE A 440 -8.68 -7.42 -41.55
C PHE A 440 -7.49 -8.24 -42.01
N TYR A 441 -7.47 -8.61 -43.29
CA TYR A 441 -6.39 -9.40 -43.89
C TYR A 441 -5.20 -8.51 -44.24
N LEU A 442 -3.98 -9.01 -44.04
CA LEU A 442 -2.75 -8.29 -44.33
C LEU A 442 -1.99 -8.99 -45.46
N GLU A 443 -1.82 -8.29 -46.58
CA GLU A 443 -1.06 -8.79 -47.74
C GLU A 443 0.46 -8.67 -47.55
N SER A 444 0.87 -7.76 -46.67
CA SER A 444 2.27 -7.55 -46.31
C SER A 444 2.37 -7.05 -44.87
N GLY A 445 3.49 -7.32 -44.23
CA GLY A 445 3.77 -6.88 -42.89
C GLY A 445 5.23 -7.09 -42.52
N PRO A 446 5.70 -6.47 -41.43
CA PRO A 446 7.02 -6.73 -40.90
C PRO A 446 7.15 -8.20 -40.50
N GLU A 447 8.24 -8.82 -40.91
CA GLU A 447 8.55 -10.21 -40.58
C GLU A 447 9.50 -10.29 -39.40
N GLY A 448 8.97 -10.72 -38.24
CA GLY A 448 9.76 -10.81 -37.02
C GLY A 448 10.93 -11.78 -37.15
N ALA A 449 10.75 -12.94 -37.79
CA ALA A 449 11.80 -13.96 -37.92
C ALA A 449 13.07 -13.44 -38.62
N GLN A 450 12.93 -12.59 -39.65
CA GLN A 450 14.06 -11.98 -40.35
C GLN A 450 14.80 -10.96 -39.47
N LEU A 451 14.06 -10.16 -38.70
CA LEU A 451 14.65 -9.21 -37.74
C LEU A 451 15.41 -9.95 -36.64
N LEU A 452 14.84 -11.04 -36.12
CA LEU A 452 15.48 -11.89 -35.10
C LEU A 452 16.74 -12.58 -35.63
N GLU A 453 16.74 -13.03 -36.88
CA GLU A 453 17.92 -13.64 -37.51
C GLU A 453 19.05 -12.61 -37.62
N THR A 454 18.71 -11.41 -38.09
CA THR A 454 19.66 -10.29 -38.18
C THR A 454 20.19 -9.90 -36.80
N PHE A 455 19.31 -9.84 -35.80
CA PHE A 455 19.70 -9.51 -34.43
C PHE A 455 20.65 -10.56 -33.84
N ARG A 456 20.36 -11.86 -33.99
CA ARG A 456 21.24 -12.92 -33.48
C ARG A 456 22.58 -12.95 -34.20
N HIS A 457 22.62 -12.65 -35.49
CA HIS A 457 23.88 -12.48 -36.23
C HIS A 457 24.76 -11.40 -35.59
N MET A 458 24.18 -10.25 -35.23
CA MET A 458 24.91 -9.14 -34.61
C MET A 458 25.40 -9.48 -33.20
N GLU A 459 24.62 -10.22 -32.42
CA GLU A 459 25.07 -10.69 -31.10
C GLU A 459 26.22 -11.69 -31.19
N ALA A 460 26.12 -12.68 -32.08
CA ALA A 460 27.20 -13.65 -32.30
C ALA A 460 28.50 -12.94 -32.73
N TRP A 461 28.41 -11.95 -33.63
CA TRP A 461 29.56 -11.16 -34.04
C TRP A 461 30.17 -10.37 -32.87
N SER A 462 29.34 -9.75 -32.04
CA SER A 462 29.76 -8.95 -30.87
C SER A 462 30.42 -9.81 -29.78
N GLU A 463 29.96 -11.05 -29.59
CA GLU A 463 30.56 -12.03 -28.70
C GLU A 463 32.01 -12.37 -29.15
N ASP A 464 32.24 -12.49 -30.46
CA ASP A 464 33.53 -12.88 -31.04
C ASP A 464 34.56 -11.72 -31.18
N HIS A 465 34.13 -10.46 -31.26
CA HIS A 465 34.99 -9.31 -31.65
C HIS A 465 34.99 -8.14 -30.63
N ARG A 466 34.93 -8.43 -29.33
CA ARG A 466 34.82 -7.41 -28.24
C ARG A 466 35.96 -6.38 -28.18
N GLU A 467 37.12 -6.64 -28.79
CA GLU A 467 38.32 -5.77 -28.70
C GLU A 467 38.63 -4.97 -29.99
N GLU A 468 37.77 -5.03 -31.02
CA GLU A 468 38.00 -4.37 -32.31
C GLU A 468 37.39 -2.95 -32.44
N GLY A 469 38.03 -2.09 -33.23
CA GLY A 469 37.71 -0.66 -33.36
C GLY A 469 36.34 -0.31 -33.99
N ASP A 470 35.63 -1.27 -34.59
CA ASP A 470 34.29 -1.06 -35.19
C ASP A 470 33.13 -1.44 -34.22
N TRP A 471 33.46 -1.84 -32.99
CA TRP A 471 32.49 -2.29 -31.97
C TRP A 471 31.35 -1.29 -31.72
N HIS A 472 31.65 0.01 -31.65
CA HIS A 472 30.64 1.05 -31.42
C HIS A 472 29.57 1.12 -32.51
N ARG A 473 29.93 0.91 -33.78
CA ARG A 473 28.98 0.94 -34.90
C ARG A 473 28.05 -0.26 -34.85
N ASN A 474 28.58 -1.44 -34.56
CA ASN A 474 27.80 -2.67 -34.47
C ASN A 474 26.91 -2.70 -33.21
N GLU A 475 27.35 -2.09 -32.11
CA GLU A 475 26.53 -1.93 -30.91
C GLU A 475 25.35 -0.97 -31.14
N LEU A 476 25.56 0.14 -31.87
CA LEU A 476 24.46 1.04 -32.25
C LEU A 476 23.43 0.35 -33.13
N GLU A 477 23.86 -0.46 -34.11
CA GLU A 477 22.95 -1.20 -34.97
C GLU A 477 22.22 -2.33 -34.20
N ARG A 478 22.89 -2.99 -33.23
CA ARG A 478 22.24 -3.93 -32.31
C ARG A 478 21.13 -3.25 -31.50
N LEU A 479 21.40 -2.07 -30.93
CA LEU A 479 20.41 -1.29 -30.19
C LEU A 479 19.25 -0.82 -31.08
N ARG A 480 19.53 -0.45 -32.34
CA ARG A 480 18.50 -0.13 -33.33
C ARG A 480 17.59 -1.34 -33.60
N LEU A 481 18.16 -2.51 -33.90
CA LEU A 481 17.40 -3.74 -34.15
C LEU A 481 16.58 -4.15 -32.91
N LYS A 482 17.14 -4.03 -31.70
CA LYS A 482 16.40 -4.24 -30.45
C LYS A 482 15.18 -3.31 -30.38
N ARG A 483 15.34 -2.02 -30.69
CA ARG A 483 14.23 -1.05 -30.71
C ARG A 483 13.19 -1.39 -31.78
N GLU A 484 13.59 -1.83 -32.96
CA GLU A 484 12.68 -2.26 -34.02
C GLU A 484 11.86 -3.50 -33.60
N LEU A 485 12.50 -4.50 -32.99
CA LEU A 485 11.82 -5.69 -32.43
C LEU A 485 10.83 -5.31 -31.31
N MET A 486 11.21 -4.40 -30.41
CA MET A 486 10.29 -3.90 -29.39
C MET A 486 9.11 -3.13 -30.01
N GLY A 487 9.35 -2.35 -31.06
CA GLY A 487 8.32 -1.67 -31.83
C GLY A 487 7.36 -2.65 -32.51
N LEU A 488 7.87 -3.76 -33.05
CA LEU A 488 7.05 -4.82 -33.62
C LEU A 488 6.17 -5.49 -32.57
N ALA A 489 6.72 -5.85 -31.40
CA ALA A 489 5.94 -6.41 -30.30
C ALA A 489 4.84 -5.44 -29.82
N ASP A 490 5.14 -4.14 -29.75
CA ASP A 490 4.13 -3.12 -29.43
C ASP A 490 3.05 -3.01 -30.51
N LEU A 491 3.42 -3.04 -31.79
CA LEU A 491 2.48 -3.04 -32.92
C LEU A 491 1.54 -4.24 -32.86
N LEU A 492 2.09 -5.45 -32.76
CA LEU A 492 1.30 -6.69 -32.70
C LEU A 492 0.36 -6.69 -31.49
N SER A 493 0.84 -6.26 -30.32
CA SER A 493 0.00 -6.13 -29.13
C SER A 493 -1.06 -5.02 -29.21
N ARG A 494 -0.96 -4.06 -30.16
CA ARG A 494 -2.07 -3.13 -30.45
C ARG A 494 -3.13 -3.77 -31.33
N LEU A 495 -2.73 -4.63 -32.28
CA LEU A 495 -3.65 -5.31 -33.18
C LEU A 495 -4.60 -6.26 -32.43
N THR A 496 -4.16 -6.83 -31.29
CA THR A 496 -5.00 -7.66 -30.42
C THR A 496 -6.13 -6.91 -29.73
N ARG A 497 -6.13 -5.56 -29.74
CA ARG A 497 -7.19 -4.73 -29.12
C ARG A 497 -8.49 -4.74 -29.92
N VAL A 498 -8.42 -5.09 -31.19
CA VAL A 498 -9.63 -5.25 -32.02
C VAL A 498 -10.32 -6.54 -31.61
N ASP A 499 -11.63 -6.48 -31.40
CA ASP A 499 -12.41 -7.66 -31.05
C ASP A 499 -12.21 -8.79 -32.07
N GLY A 500 -11.74 -9.93 -31.58
CA GLY A 500 -11.36 -11.11 -32.35
C GLY A 500 -9.95 -11.59 -32.01
N ALA A 501 -9.41 -12.47 -32.85
CA ALA A 501 -8.06 -13.01 -32.70
C ALA A 501 -7.08 -12.33 -33.67
N LEU A 502 -5.84 -12.14 -33.21
CA LEU A 502 -4.67 -11.86 -34.05
C LEU A 502 -4.05 -13.19 -34.47
N PHE A 503 -3.92 -13.41 -35.76
CA PHE A 503 -3.22 -14.56 -36.33
C PHE A 503 -1.81 -14.16 -36.76
N LEU A 504 -0.82 -14.89 -36.26
CA LEU A 504 0.59 -14.76 -36.62
C LEU A 504 1.05 -16.03 -37.34
N SER A 505 1.87 -15.88 -38.37
CA SER A 505 2.58 -17.02 -38.95
C SER A 505 3.70 -17.50 -38.02
N ASP A 506 4.27 -18.65 -38.34
CA ASP A 506 5.47 -19.18 -37.70
C ASP A 506 6.67 -18.23 -37.83
N ARG A 507 6.66 -17.35 -38.83
CA ARG A 507 7.68 -16.31 -39.01
C ARG A 507 7.39 -15.01 -38.25
N LEU A 508 6.41 -15.03 -37.34
CA LEU A 508 5.97 -13.87 -36.53
C LEU A 508 5.44 -12.70 -37.37
N SER A 509 4.92 -12.99 -38.56
CA SER A 509 4.26 -12.00 -39.42
C SER A 509 2.75 -12.00 -39.15
N PRO A 510 2.11 -10.82 -39.01
CA PRO A 510 0.67 -10.75 -38.81
C PRO A 510 -0.07 -11.10 -40.11
N LEU A 511 -0.95 -12.10 -40.05
CA LEU A 511 -1.77 -12.57 -41.18
C LEU A 511 -3.13 -11.86 -41.22
N THR A 512 -3.80 -11.80 -40.07
CA THR A 512 -5.06 -11.07 -39.90
C THR A 512 -5.27 -10.69 -38.43
N PHE A 513 -6.02 -9.63 -38.18
CA PHE A 513 -6.45 -9.24 -36.83
C PHE A 513 -7.95 -8.99 -36.78
N GLY A 514 -8.53 -9.12 -35.58
CA GLY A 514 -9.98 -9.05 -35.39
C GLY A 514 -10.73 -10.22 -36.03
N ALA A 515 -10.05 -11.34 -36.29
CA ALA A 515 -10.66 -12.51 -36.92
C ALA A 515 -11.63 -13.20 -35.97
N MET A 516 -12.77 -13.64 -36.51
CA MET A 516 -13.79 -14.35 -35.75
C MET A 516 -13.52 -15.85 -35.82
N ILE A 517 -13.31 -16.49 -34.67
CA ILE A 517 -13.13 -17.94 -34.62
C ILE A 517 -14.51 -18.61 -34.75
N THR A 518 -14.69 -19.39 -35.81
CA THR A 518 -15.94 -20.09 -36.16
C THR A 518 -15.82 -21.62 -36.06
N ALA A 519 -14.70 -22.10 -35.54
CA ALA A 519 -14.45 -23.52 -35.31
C ALA A 519 -15.55 -24.17 -34.46
N LYS A 520 -15.94 -25.39 -34.83
CA LYS A 520 -16.97 -26.16 -34.10
C LYS A 520 -16.54 -26.41 -32.64
N PRO A 521 -17.50 -26.56 -31.72
CA PRO A 521 -17.20 -26.92 -30.33
C PRO A 521 -16.32 -28.17 -30.25
N TRP A 522 -15.14 -28.03 -29.65
CA TRP A 522 -14.23 -29.14 -29.42
C TRP A 522 -14.79 -30.08 -28.35
N LYS A 523 -14.71 -31.39 -28.60
CA LYS A 523 -15.25 -32.43 -27.71
C LYS A 523 -14.18 -33.28 -27.03
N GLY A 524 -12.90 -33.02 -27.32
CA GLY A 524 -11.78 -33.72 -26.70
C GLY A 524 -11.52 -33.26 -25.27
N ARG A 525 -10.52 -33.86 -24.65
CA ARG A 525 -10.10 -33.59 -23.28
C ARG A 525 -9.24 -32.33 -23.21
N ILE A 526 -9.39 -31.55 -22.14
CA ILE A 526 -8.45 -30.48 -21.80
C ILE A 526 -7.69 -30.93 -20.56
N VAL A 527 -6.35 -30.90 -20.65
CA VAL A 527 -5.45 -31.37 -19.61
C VAL A 527 -4.54 -30.21 -19.21
N SER A 528 -4.57 -29.83 -17.94
CA SER A 528 -3.61 -28.86 -17.39
C SER A 528 -2.24 -29.55 -17.27
N TRP A 529 -1.22 -29.00 -17.92
CA TRP A 529 0.14 -29.58 -17.88
C TRP A 529 0.71 -29.63 -16.45
N VAL A 530 0.45 -28.58 -15.66
CA VAL A 530 0.91 -28.47 -14.28
C VAL A 530 0.23 -29.53 -13.41
N GLU A 531 -1.08 -29.73 -13.59
CA GLU A 531 -1.83 -30.73 -12.84
C GLU A 531 -1.50 -32.16 -13.28
N GLU A 532 -1.17 -32.42 -14.55
CA GLU A 532 -0.79 -33.77 -15.00
C GLU A 532 0.49 -34.29 -14.32
N ARG A 533 1.45 -33.41 -13.98
CA ARG A 533 2.65 -33.77 -13.23
C ARG A 533 2.39 -34.07 -11.75
N VAL A 534 1.40 -33.42 -11.14
CA VAL A 534 1.17 -33.46 -9.68
C VAL A 534 -0.03 -34.35 -9.31
N PHE A 535 -1.11 -34.28 -10.09
CA PHE A 535 -2.38 -35.00 -9.94
C PHE A 535 -2.92 -35.49 -11.31
N PRO A 536 -2.46 -36.64 -11.83
CA PRO A 536 -2.73 -37.10 -13.21
C PRO A 536 -4.21 -37.37 -13.58
N SER A 537 -5.17 -37.13 -12.67
CA SER A 537 -6.60 -37.42 -12.85
C SER A 537 -7.53 -36.20 -12.81
N VAL A 538 -7.02 -34.98 -12.68
CA VAL A 538 -7.87 -33.78 -12.59
C VAL A 538 -8.34 -33.37 -13.99
N ARG A 539 -9.66 -33.22 -14.15
CA ARG A 539 -10.30 -32.75 -15.39
C ARG A 539 -10.68 -31.28 -15.23
N MET A 540 -10.26 -30.45 -16.18
CA MET A 540 -10.65 -29.04 -16.20
C MET A 540 -11.99 -28.89 -16.92
N ASP A 541 -12.95 -28.20 -16.28
CA ASP A 541 -14.27 -27.93 -16.85
C ASP A 541 -14.23 -26.66 -17.71
N VAL A 542 -14.40 -26.85 -19.03
CA VAL A 542 -14.34 -25.79 -20.05
C VAL A 542 -15.47 -24.76 -19.86
N SER A 543 -16.58 -25.16 -19.25
CA SER A 543 -17.76 -24.31 -19.07
C SER A 543 -17.55 -23.13 -18.11
N ARG A 544 -16.47 -23.16 -17.31
CA ARG A 544 -16.08 -22.08 -16.39
C ARG A 544 -15.21 -21.01 -17.04
N LEU A 545 -14.83 -21.18 -18.31
CA LEU A 545 -13.92 -20.30 -19.01
C LEU A 545 -14.66 -19.29 -19.88
N GLY A 546 -14.17 -18.05 -19.94
CA GLY A 546 -14.78 -16.98 -20.75
C GLY A 546 -14.82 -17.30 -22.25
N ALA A 547 -15.64 -16.55 -23.01
CA ALA A 547 -15.88 -16.79 -24.43
C ALA A 547 -14.60 -16.88 -25.29
N ARG A 548 -13.58 -16.06 -25.00
CA ARG A 548 -12.28 -16.08 -25.72
C ARG A 548 -11.54 -17.41 -25.56
N HIS A 549 -11.53 -17.98 -24.35
CA HIS A 549 -10.93 -19.29 -24.08
C HIS A 549 -11.67 -20.40 -24.82
N THR A 550 -13.01 -20.38 -24.78
CA THR A 550 -13.83 -21.37 -25.48
C THR A 550 -13.54 -21.35 -26.98
N SER A 551 -13.49 -20.16 -27.60
CA SER A 551 -13.15 -20.03 -29.02
C SER A 551 -11.73 -20.52 -29.33
N ALA A 552 -10.73 -20.16 -28.51
CA ALA A 552 -9.36 -20.61 -28.71
C ALA A 552 -9.21 -22.13 -28.62
N VAL A 553 -9.87 -22.78 -27.63
CA VAL A 553 -9.93 -24.24 -27.49
C VAL A 553 -10.53 -24.88 -28.74
N ASN A 554 -11.66 -24.34 -29.24
CA ASN A 554 -12.32 -24.86 -30.44
C ASN A 554 -11.41 -24.81 -31.66
N PHE A 555 -10.65 -23.72 -31.80
CA PHE A 555 -9.71 -23.57 -32.90
C PHE A 555 -8.52 -24.53 -32.80
N VAL A 556 -7.81 -24.54 -31.66
CA VAL A 556 -6.61 -25.37 -31.45
C VAL A 556 -6.93 -26.86 -31.58
N GLY A 557 -8.10 -27.31 -31.12
CA GLY A 557 -8.53 -28.70 -31.28
C GLY A 557 -8.68 -29.14 -32.73
N HIS A 558 -9.10 -28.24 -33.62
CA HIS A 558 -9.33 -28.53 -35.04
C HIS A 558 -8.15 -28.15 -35.95
N CYS A 559 -7.14 -27.45 -35.43
CA CYS A 559 -5.98 -26.97 -36.18
C CYS A 559 -4.67 -27.51 -35.56
N PRO A 560 -4.19 -28.70 -35.96
CA PRO A 560 -3.00 -29.30 -35.39
C PRO A 560 -1.75 -28.42 -35.50
N GLY A 561 -0.98 -28.31 -34.42
CA GLY A 561 0.23 -27.49 -34.36
C GLY A 561 -0.01 -25.99 -34.19
N ALA A 562 -1.25 -25.51 -34.26
CA ALA A 562 -1.57 -24.15 -33.86
C ALA A 562 -1.43 -23.99 -32.34
N ILE A 563 -1.00 -22.81 -31.93
CA ILE A 563 -0.87 -22.45 -30.51
C ILE A 563 -1.69 -21.19 -30.29
N ALA A 564 -2.54 -21.21 -29.25
CA ALA A 564 -3.32 -20.04 -28.88
C ALA A 564 -2.87 -19.50 -27.53
N PHE A 565 -2.65 -18.19 -27.47
CA PHE A 565 -2.44 -17.44 -26.25
C PHE A 565 -3.68 -16.59 -25.98
N VAL A 566 -4.32 -16.82 -24.84
CA VAL A 566 -5.52 -16.11 -24.42
C VAL A 566 -5.15 -15.16 -23.28
N ILE A 567 -5.21 -13.87 -23.55
CA ILE A 567 -4.92 -12.81 -22.60
C ILE A 567 -6.26 -12.35 -22.00
N SER A 568 -6.46 -12.65 -20.72
CA SER A 568 -7.63 -12.15 -19.98
C SER A 568 -7.45 -10.67 -19.62
N GLN A 569 -8.55 -9.94 -19.45
CA GLN A 569 -8.51 -8.52 -19.06
C GLN A 569 -7.90 -8.34 -17.66
N ASP A 570 -8.33 -9.18 -16.72
CA ASP A 570 -7.92 -9.13 -15.31
C ASP A 570 -7.27 -10.43 -14.81
N GLY A 571 -6.92 -11.34 -15.73
CA GLY A 571 -6.42 -12.69 -15.43
C GLY A 571 -5.09 -13.02 -16.13
N PRO A 572 -4.50 -14.20 -15.85
CA PRO A 572 -3.22 -14.61 -16.43
C PRO A 572 -3.31 -14.83 -17.95
N VAL A 573 -2.15 -14.94 -18.59
CA VAL A 573 -2.06 -15.31 -20.01
C VAL A 573 -2.07 -16.83 -20.11
N ALA A 574 -3.14 -17.40 -20.65
CA ALA A 574 -3.24 -18.84 -20.84
C ALA A 574 -2.65 -19.26 -22.19
N GLY A 575 -1.94 -20.39 -22.21
CA GLY A 575 -1.40 -21.02 -23.43
C GLY A 575 -2.12 -22.32 -23.74
N LEU A 576 -2.42 -22.57 -25.02
CA LEU A 576 -3.15 -23.73 -25.49
C LEU A 576 -2.42 -24.38 -26.66
N VAL A 577 -2.20 -25.69 -26.60
CA VAL A 577 -1.60 -26.47 -27.70
C VAL A 577 -2.18 -27.86 -27.74
N GLN A 578 -2.34 -28.42 -28.93
CA GLN A 578 -2.83 -29.80 -29.08
C GLN A 578 -1.79 -30.81 -28.56
N LYS A 579 -2.23 -31.77 -27.74
CA LYS A 579 -1.41 -32.92 -27.28
C LYS A 579 -1.48 -34.05 -28.30
N ASP A 580 -2.70 -34.43 -28.65
CA ASP A 580 -3.02 -35.46 -29.63
C ASP A 580 -4.40 -35.18 -30.26
N LYS A 581 -4.91 -36.11 -31.07
CA LYS A 581 -6.20 -35.95 -31.77
C LYS A 581 -7.39 -35.80 -30.83
N ASP A 582 -7.28 -36.17 -29.57
CA ASP A 582 -8.39 -36.19 -28.63
C ASP A 582 -8.15 -35.29 -27.42
N SER A 583 -7.00 -34.60 -27.33
CA SER A 583 -6.65 -33.79 -26.16
C SER A 583 -5.83 -32.53 -26.44
N ILE A 584 -6.04 -31.52 -25.60
CA ILE A 584 -5.37 -30.22 -25.63
C ILE A 584 -4.68 -30.00 -24.28
N TYR A 585 -3.42 -29.56 -24.34
CA TYR A 585 -2.71 -29.02 -23.20
C TYR A 585 -3.13 -27.59 -22.90
N TRP A 586 -3.43 -27.35 -21.63
CA TRP A 586 -3.71 -26.04 -21.07
C TRP A 586 -2.54 -25.61 -20.19
N TRP A 587 -2.03 -24.41 -20.44
CA TRP A 587 -1.08 -23.71 -19.60
C TRP A 587 -1.79 -22.54 -18.90
N PRO A 588 -1.95 -22.55 -17.57
CA PRO A 588 -2.79 -21.58 -16.87
C PRO A 588 -2.20 -20.18 -16.82
N ASP A 589 -0.87 -20.07 -16.73
CA ASP A 589 -0.18 -18.78 -16.74
C ASP A 589 1.19 -18.89 -17.41
N CYS A 590 1.28 -18.37 -18.63
CA CYS A 590 2.53 -18.28 -19.39
C CYS A 590 3.47 -17.19 -18.83
N LEU A 591 2.96 -16.20 -18.10
CA LEU A 591 3.82 -15.16 -17.52
C LEU A 591 4.30 -15.52 -16.11
N GLY A 592 3.67 -16.50 -15.46
CA GLY A 592 3.95 -16.92 -14.09
C GLY A 592 5.25 -17.71 -13.89
N GLY A 593 5.96 -18.04 -14.97
CA GLY A 593 7.19 -18.85 -14.94
C GLY A 593 8.32 -18.31 -15.80
N LEU A 594 8.31 -17.03 -16.16
CA LEU A 594 9.38 -16.41 -16.96
C LEU A 594 10.72 -16.52 -16.21
N LYS A 595 11.46 -17.59 -16.51
CA LYS A 595 12.83 -17.84 -16.05
C LYS A 595 13.81 -17.46 -17.13
N ASP A 596 14.97 -16.97 -16.70
CA ASP A 596 16.19 -16.99 -17.50
C ASP A 596 16.47 -18.44 -17.94
N SER A 597 16.65 -18.65 -19.25
CA SER A 597 17.29 -19.85 -19.80
C SER A 597 18.17 -19.49 -20.97
#